data_AF-V8N9G6-F1
#
_entry.id   AF-V8N9G6-F1
#
_cell.length_a   1.000
_cell.length_b   1.000
_cell.length_c   1.000
_cell.angle_alpha   90.00
_cell.angle_beta   90.00
_cell.angle_gamma   90.00
#
_symmetry.space_group_name_H-M   'P 1'
#
loop_
_entity.id
_entity.type
_entity.pdbx_description
1 polymer ?
#
loop_
_entity_poly.entity_id
_entity_poly.type
_entity_poly.pdbx_seq_one_letter_code
_entity_poly.pdbx_strand_id
1 'polypeptide(L)' 'MKAMLNLHEVPSSTIFSVLFQMYIMLNIRIVLVGLEIWTSENKIRMEGGAGDVLANFVQWRERELVPRRRHDSAQLVL' A
#
# COMPACT_ATOMS: atom_id res chain seq x y z
N MET A 1 6.87 26.05 -17.54
CA MET A 1 7.10 26.08 -16.08
C MET A 1 6.59 24.76 -15.51
N LYS A 2 7.47 23.77 -15.34
CA LYS A 2 7.11 22.40 -14.95
C LYS A 2 7.27 22.33 -13.43
N ALA A 3 6.15 22.37 -12.70
CA ALA A 3 6.17 22.15 -11.26
C ALA A 3 6.56 20.69 -11.02
N MET A 4 7.77 20.48 -10.52
CA MET A 4 8.23 19.23 -9.96
C MET A 4 7.40 19.00 -8.70
N LEU A 5 6.37 18.16 -8.79
CA LEU A 5 5.55 17.80 -7.63
C LEU A 5 6.45 17.04 -6.65
N ASN A 6 6.83 17.71 -5.56
CA ASN A 6 7.52 17.08 -4.45
C ASN A 6 6.55 16.10 -3.79
N LEU A 7 6.82 14.80 -3.95
CA LEU A 7 5.98 13.71 -3.44
C LEU A 7 5.73 13.77 -1.91
N HIS A 8 6.52 14.55 -1.18
CA HIS A 8 6.44 14.70 0.27
C HIS A 8 5.25 15.55 0.77
N GLU A 9 4.65 16.39 -0.09
CA GLU A 9 3.54 17.28 0.29
C GLU A 9 2.17 16.78 -0.20
N VAL A 10 2.13 15.62 -0.85
CA VAL A 10 0.91 15.11 -1.45
C VAL A 10 0.05 14.44 -0.37
N PRO A 11 -1.20 14.90 -0.14
CA PRO A 11 -2.10 14.24 0.78
C PRO A 11 -2.31 12.77 0.40
N SER A 12 -2.41 11.86 1.37
CA SER A 12 -2.66 10.44 1.11
C SER A 12 -3.93 10.20 0.29
N SER A 13 -4.93 11.08 0.44
CA SER A 13 -6.16 11.09 -0.38
C SER A 13 -5.90 11.37 -1.86
N THR A 14 -4.93 12.23 -2.17
CA THR A 14 -4.52 12.55 -3.55
C THR A 14 -3.74 11.39 -4.16
N ILE A 15 -2.91 10.69 -3.38
CA ILE A 15 -2.22 9.48 -3.86
C ILE A 15 -3.26 8.40 -4.20
N PHE A 16 -4.22 8.18 -3.31
CA PHE A 16 -5.30 7.23 -3.53
C PHE A 16 -6.12 7.58 -4.78
N SER A 17 -6.50 8.85 -4.97
CA SER A 17 -7.31 9.28 -6.12
C SER A 17 -6.58 9.12 -7.45
N VAL A 18 -5.29 9.46 -7.52
CA VAL A 18 -4.47 9.28 -8.73
C VAL A 18 -4.33 7.81 -9.10
N LEU A 19 -4.03 6.95 -8.13
CA LEU A 19 -3.96 5.51 -8.35
C LEU A 19 -5.30 4.97 -8.83
N PHE A 20 -6.39 5.30 -8.12
CA PHE A 20 -7.73 4.86 -8.47
C PHE A 20 -8.12 5.27 -9.91
N GLN A 21 -7.79 6.50 -10.31
CA GLN A 21 -8.05 6.99 -11.66
C GLN A 21 -7.21 6.26 -12.72
N MET A 22 -5.95 5.91 -12.45
CA MET A 22 -5.13 5.08 -13.35
C MET A 22 -5.72 3.68 -13.53
N TYR A 23 -6.14 3.02 -12.46
CA TYR A 23 -6.74 1.68 -12.56
C TYR A 23 -8.06 1.70 -13.33
N ILE A 24 -8.90 2.73 -13.15
CA ILE A 24 -10.11 2.92 -13.96
C ILE A 24 -9.76 3.07 -15.44
N MET A 25 -8.72 3.85 -15.77
CA MET A 25 -8.27 4.04 -17.16
C MET A 25 -7.80 2.73 -17.80
N LEU A 26 -7.23 1.82 -17.01
CA LEU A 26 -6.84 0.47 -17.44
C LEU A 26 -8.02 -0.54 -17.44
N ASN A 27 -9.25 -0.07 -17.20
CA ASN A 27 -10.45 -0.89 -17.06
C ASN A 27 -10.34 -1.97 -15.95
N ILE A 28 -9.54 -1.68 -14.91
CA ILE A 28 -9.36 -2.52 -13.73
C ILE A 28 -10.27 -1.99 -12.62
N ARG A 29 -11.14 -2.86 -12.08
CA ARG A 29 -11.98 -2.52 -10.93
C ARG A 29 -11.25 -2.85 -9.63
N ILE A 30 -10.96 -1.83 -8.83
CA ILE A 30 -10.44 -2.01 -7.47
C ILE A 30 -11.63 -2.13 -6.51
N VAL A 31 -11.65 -3.21 -5.74
CA VAL A 31 -12.57 -3.40 -4.62
C VAL A 31 -11.72 -3.56 -3.36
N LEU A 32 -11.99 -2.75 -2.34
CA LEU A 32 -11.33 -2.88 -1.05
C LEU A 32 -11.90 -4.11 -0.32
N VAL A 33 -11.13 -5.20 -0.29
CA VAL A 33 -11.55 -6.48 0.32
C VAL A 33 -11.20 -6.59 1.80
N GLY A 34 -10.32 -5.74 2.30
CA GLY A 34 -9.90 -5.72 3.71
C GLY A 34 -9.03 -4.51 4.02
N LEU A 35 -9.14 -4.03 5.25
CA LEU A 35 -8.32 -2.97 5.82
C LEU A 35 -7.81 -3.47 7.18
N GLU A 36 -6.49 -3.45 7.38
CA GLU A 36 -5.86 -3.82 8.65
C GLU A 36 -5.01 -2.64 9.13
N ILE A 37 -5.32 -2.13 10.31
CA ILE A 37 -4.65 -0.98 10.92
C ILE A 37 -3.84 -1.50 12.11
N TRP A 38 -2.53 -1.25 12.11
CA TRP A 38 -1.64 -1.68 13.19
C TRP A 38 -1.54 -0.58 14.25
N THR A 39 -2.37 -0.66 15.29
CA THR A 39 -2.42 0.35 16.37
C THR A 39 -1.57 -0.01 17.58
N SER A 40 -1.28 -1.30 17.81
CA SER A 40 -0.59 -1.78 19.01
C SER A 40 0.90 -1.99 18.76
N GLU A 41 1.25 -2.69 17.69
CA GLU A 41 2.64 -2.97 17.30
C GLU A 41 2.69 -3.21 15.80
N ASN A 42 3.79 -2.82 15.18
CA ASN A 42 4.04 -3.11 13.77
C ASN A 42 4.17 -4.63 13.58
N LYS A 43 3.38 -5.19 12.66
CA LYS A 43 3.45 -6.63 12.34
C LYS A 43 4.71 -7.02 11.57
N ILE A 44 5.42 -6.03 11.05
CA ILE A 44 6.68 -6.20 10.34
C ILE A 44 7.76 -5.32 10.95
N ARG A 45 9.02 -5.75 10.79
CA ARG A 45 10.17 -4.91 11.09
C ARG A 45 10.24 -3.77 10.08
N MET A 46 10.12 -2.55 10.59
CA MET A 46 10.24 -1.30 9.82
C MET A 46 11.68 -0.77 9.83
N GLU A 47 12.62 -1.57 10.34
CA GLU A 47 14.05 -1.25 10.40
C GLU A 47 14.69 -1.54 9.04
N GLY A 48 15.54 -0.62 8.56
CA GLY A 48 16.27 -0.76 7.30
C GLY A 48 15.84 0.20 6.21
N GLY A 49 16.22 -0.09 4.96
CA GLY A 49 15.81 0.69 3.80
C GLY A 49 14.41 0.30 3.31
N ALA A 50 13.88 1.07 2.35
CA ALA A 50 12.55 0.79 1.78
C ALA A 50 12.42 -0.63 1.18
N GLY A 51 13.52 -1.17 0.64
CA GLY A 51 13.56 -2.54 0.12
C GLY A 51 13.42 -3.61 1.20
N ASP A 52 14.01 -3.39 2.37
CA ASP A 52 13.96 -4.32 3.50
C ASP A 52 12.55 -4.35 4.10
N VAL A 53 11.94 -3.17 4.28
CA VAL A 53 10.55 -3.04 4.75
C VAL A 53 9.58 -3.68 3.76
N LEU A 54 9.80 -3.49 2.45
CA LEU A 54 8.98 -4.12 1.42
C LEU A 54 9.11 -5.65 1.45
N ALA A 55 10.33 -6.19 1.59
CA ALA A 55 10.55 -7.63 1.69
C ALA A 55 9.86 -8.21 2.93
N ASN A 56 9.95 -7.54 4.08
CA ASN A 56 9.27 -7.94 5.31
C ASN A 56 7.74 -7.90 5.14
N PHE A 57 7.20 -6.87 4.47
CA PHE A 57 5.78 -6.77 4.16
C PHE A 57 5.29 -7.91 3.27
N VAL A 58 6.05 -8.26 2.22
CA VAL A 58 5.69 -9.37 1.32
C VAL A 58 5.66 -10.71 2.07
N GLN A 59 6.66 -10.97 2.93
CA GLN A 59 6.67 -12.18 3.76
C GLN A 59 5.49 -12.24 4.74
N TRP A 60 5.18 -11.12 5.40
CA TRP A 60 4.02 -11.05 6.29
C TRP A 60 2.71 -11.25 5.53
N ARG A 61 2.57 -10.64 4.34
CA ARG A 61 1.40 -10.81 3.49
C ARG A 61 1.13 -12.28 3.19
N GLU A 62 2.17 -13.03 2.82
CA GLU A 62 2.03 -14.45 2.46
C GLU A 62 1.72 -15.34 3.66
N ARG A 63 2.32 -15.05 4.82
CA ARG A 63 2.18 -15.89 6.03
C ARG A 63 0.90 -15.60 6.82
N GLU A 64 0.49 -14.34 6.90
CA GLU A 64 -0.60 -13.92 7.78
C GLU A 64 -1.79 -13.36 7.01
N LEU A 65 -1.57 -12.49 6.03
CA LEU A 65 -2.69 -11.79 5.38
C LEU A 65 -3.44 -12.68 4.38
N VAL A 66 -2.73 -13.40 3.50
CA VAL A 66 -3.31 -14.26 2.46
C VAL A 66 -4.14 -15.40 3.06
N PRO A 67 -3.70 -16.11 4.11
CA PRO A 67 -4.52 -17.15 4.73
C PRO A 67 -5.78 -16.60 5.41
N ARG A 68 -5.73 -15.38 5.95
CA ARG A 68 -6.87 -14.76 6.65
C ARG A 68 -7.89 -14.17 5.67
N ARG A 69 -7.42 -13.54 4.59
CA ARG A 69 -8.24 -12.90 3.57
C ARG A 69 -7.61 -13.07 2.21
N ARG A 70 -8.29 -13.78 1.32
CA ARG A 70 -7.89 -13.88 -0.09
C ARG A 70 -8.02 -12.50 -0.75
N HIS A 71 -6.93 -12.01 -1.32
CA HIS A 71 -6.84 -10.74 -2.03
C HIS A 71 -5.81 -10.87 -3.15
N ASP A 72 -5.98 -10.10 -4.24
CA ASP A 72 -5.07 -10.12 -5.39
C ASP A 72 -3.88 -9.16 -5.19
N SER A 73 -4.10 -8.06 -4.46
CA SER A 73 -3.08 -7.06 -4.16
C SER A 73 -3.28 -6.48 -2.77
N ALA A 74 -2.18 -6.13 -2.11
CA ALA A 74 -2.15 -5.46 -0.81
C ALA A 74 -1.12 -4.34 -0.86
N GLN A 75 -1.46 -3.19 -0.27
CA GLN A 75 -0.61 -2.01 -0.25
C GLN A 75 -0.37 -1.59 1.20
N LEU A 76 0.91 -1.41 1.54
CA LEU A 76 1.32 -0.83 2.81
C LEU A 76 1.37 0.69 2.66
N VAL A 77 0.73 1.40 3.60
CA VAL A 77 0.80 2.85 3.72
C VAL A 77 1.46 3.16 5.05
N LEU A 78 2.52 3.97 5.02
CA LEU A 78 3.29 4.43 6.17
C LEU A 78 2.90 5.87 6.53
#